data_AF-A0A2M7SVT0-F1
#
_entry.id   AF-A0A2M7SVT0-F1
#
_cell.length_a   1.000
_cell.length_b   1.000
_cell.length_c   1.000
_cell.angle_alpha   90.00
_cell.angle_beta   90.00
_cell.angle_gamma   90.00
#
_symmetry.space_group_name_H-M   'P 1'
#
loop_
_entity.id
_entity.type
_entity.pdbx_description
1 polymer ?
#
loop_
_entity_poly.entity_id
_entity_poly.type
_entity_poly.pdbx_seq_one_letter_code
_entity_poly.pdbx_strand_id
1 'polypeptide(L)'
;MPLREQRDVTEIEGVLNKILNINSPPVARCRLLSTGFNPSHALNITENIGGHKECIGCGNCIDICPILFREPSRRNKTEQRTSMALESIVGADCDQCDACVLACPQVDTTIKNYIVNHRMIEVMSRLEQRIGDEGEPDLDLFVEEAIT
;
A
#
# COMPACT_ATOMS: atom_id res chain seq x y z
N MET A 1 12.14 -6.65 0.07
CA MET A 1 12.00 -7.59 1.20
C MET A 1 12.80 -7.08 2.36
N PRO A 2 12.18 -6.95 3.55
CA PRO A 2 12.82 -6.46 4.77
C PRO A 2 14.08 -7.23 5.14
N LEU A 3 15.04 -6.54 5.79
CA LEU A 3 16.18 -7.18 6.46
C LEU A 3 15.70 -8.25 7.47
N ARG A 4 16.60 -9.18 7.83
CA ARG A 4 16.32 -10.16 8.89
C ARG A 4 16.03 -9.46 10.22
N GLU A 5 16.86 -8.47 10.56
CA GLU A 5 16.62 -7.54 11.66
C GLU A 5 15.71 -6.44 11.14
N GLN A 6 14.47 -6.40 11.62
CA GLN A 6 13.46 -5.45 11.18
C GLN A 6 13.34 -4.27 12.13
N ARG A 7 12.74 -3.18 11.67
CA ARG A 7 12.49 -1.99 12.48
C ARG A 7 11.68 -2.35 13.72
N ASP A 8 12.17 -1.96 14.90
CA ASP A 8 11.35 -1.96 16.11
C ASP A 8 10.26 -0.89 15.96
N VAL A 9 9.01 -1.31 16.05
CA VAL A 9 7.87 -0.42 15.87
C VAL A 9 7.74 0.55 17.05
N THR A 10 8.13 0.15 18.26
CA THR A 10 8.00 1.00 19.45
C THR A 10 8.84 2.28 19.32
N GLU A 11 9.98 2.22 18.62
CA GLU A 11 10.83 3.37 18.34
C GLU A 11 10.20 4.36 17.34
N ILE A 12 9.33 3.88 16.45
CA ILE A 12 8.75 4.67 15.35
C ILE A 12 7.24 4.91 15.50
N GLU A 13 6.62 4.39 16.55
CA GLU A 13 5.17 4.34 16.73
C GLU A 13 4.52 5.72 16.53
N GLY A 14 5.09 6.76 17.14
CA GLY A 14 4.58 8.13 17.03
C GLY A 14 4.59 8.67 15.59
N VAL A 15 5.61 8.33 14.79
CA VAL A 15 5.69 8.73 13.37
C VAL A 15 4.80 7.84 12.50
N LEU A 16 4.77 6.53 12.80
CA LEU A 16 3.94 5.57 12.10
C LEU A 16 2.46 5.93 12.23
N ASN A 17 1.98 6.23 13.43
CA ASN A 17 0.60 6.67 13.66
C ASN A 17 0.27 7.97 12.91
N LYS A 18 1.19 8.93 12.84
CA LYS A 18 1.01 10.14 12.01
C LYS A 18 0.85 9.80 10.53
N ILE A 19 1.70 8.92 10.00
CA ILE A 19 1.64 8.49 8.59
C ILE A 19 0.32 7.81 8.29
N LEU A 20 -0.06 6.86 9.14
CA LEU A 20 -1.25 6.03 9.03
C LEU A 20 -2.55 6.84 9.19
N ASN A 21 -2.53 7.95 9.92
CA ASN A 21 -3.70 8.84 10.08
C ASN A 21 -3.87 9.86 8.95
N ILE A 22 -2.90 10.01 8.06
CA ILE A 22 -3.05 10.85 6.87
C ILE A 22 -4.03 10.15 5.92
N ASN A 23 -4.96 10.92 5.37
CA ASN A 23 -5.90 10.44 4.35
C ASN A 23 -5.20 10.35 2.98
N SER A 24 -4.30 9.38 2.84
CA SER A 24 -3.53 9.09 1.62
C SER A 24 -2.91 7.70 1.77
N PRO A 25 -2.67 6.94 0.68
CA PRO A 25 -2.01 5.64 0.80
C PRO A 25 -0.69 5.80 1.58
N PRO A 26 -0.41 4.97 2.59
CA PRO A 26 0.79 5.15 3.43
C PRO A 26 2.01 4.36 2.98
N VAL A 27 1.90 3.56 1.91
CA VAL A 27 2.91 2.55 1.54
C VAL A 27 4.30 3.11 1.24
N ALA A 28 4.44 4.24 0.54
CA ALA A 28 5.75 4.79 0.23
C ALA A 28 6.44 5.28 1.51
N ARG A 29 5.68 5.92 2.41
CA ARG A 29 6.16 6.38 3.72
C ARG A 29 6.50 5.22 4.66
N CYS A 30 5.64 4.22 4.79
CA CYS A 30 5.92 3.02 5.59
C CYS A 30 7.15 2.24 5.10
N ARG A 31 7.36 2.19 3.78
CA ARG A 31 8.56 1.61 3.17
C ARG A 31 9.83 2.38 3.51
N LEU A 32 9.78 3.71 3.61
CA LEU A 32 10.91 4.53 4.05
C LEU A 32 11.25 4.33 5.53
N LEU A 33 10.26 4.04 6.38
CA LEU A 33 10.47 3.68 7.79
C LEU A 33 11.06 2.27 7.97
N SER A 34 10.85 1.40 6.99
CA SER A 34 11.32 0.01 6.98
C SER A 34 12.84 -0.08 6.81
N THR A 35 13.38 -1.28 6.96
CA THR A 35 14.84 -1.54 6.95
C THR A 35 15.46 -1.61 5.57
N GLY A 36 14.66 -1.69 4.50
CA GLY A 36 15.13 -1.77 3.13
C GLY A 36 15.35 -3.20 2.64
N PHE A 37 16.15 -3.39 1.59
CA PHE A 37 16.38 -4.72 1.00
C PHE A 37 17.28 -5.60 1.85
N ASN A 38 16.83 -6.82 2.06
CA ASN A 38 17.64 -7.90 2.58
C ASN A 38 18.67 -8.39 1.56
N PRO A 39 19.93 -8.62 1.98
CA PRO A 39 20.97 -9.16 1.12
C PRO A 39 20.57 -10.47 0.41
N SER A 40 19.72 -11.31 1.01
CA SER A 40 19.20 -12.52 0.37
C SER A 40 18.28 -12.26 -0.83
N HIS A 41 17.82 -11.01 -0.99
CA HIS A 41 17.05 -10.54 -2.14
C HIS A 41 17.84 -9.56 -3.01
N ALA A 42 19.14 -9.45 -2.78
CA ALA A 42 20.03 -8.75 -3.70
C ALA A 42 20.30 -9.64 -4.92
N LEU A 43 20.34 -9.04 -6.11
CA LEU A 43 20.93 -9.71 -7.27
C LEU A 43 22.42 -9.97 -6.98
N ASN A 44 23.00 -10.96 -7.64
CA ASN A 44 24.45 -11.22 -7.56
C ASN A 44 25.22 -10.16 -8.36
N ILE A 45 25.12 -8.91 -7.92
CA ILE A 45 25.79 -7.74 -8.48
C ILE A 45 26.90 -7.30 -7.54
N THR A 46 27.85 -6.54 -8.07
CA THR A 46 29.04 -6.11 -7.31
C THR A 46 28.66 -5.11 -6.23
N GLU A 47 27.60 -4.34 -6.46
CA GLU A 47 27.06 -3.34 -5.55
C GLU A 47 26.24 -3.97 -4.42
N ASN A 48 26.56 -3.62 -3.18
CA ASN A 48 25.73 -4.01 -2.04
C ASN A 48 24.47 -3.15 -2.00
N ILE A 49 23.34 -3.71 -2.47
CA ILE A 49 22.04 -3.05 -2.40
C ILE A 49 21.27 -3.34 -1.10
N GLY A 50 21.93 -3.91 -0.09
CA GLY A 50 21.34 -4.12 1.23
C GLY A 50 20.97 -2.78 1.90
N GLY A 51 19.83 -2.74 2.58
CA GLY A 51 19.37 -1.54 3.31
C GLY A 51 18.81 -0.41 2.43
N HIS A 52 18.94 -0.52 1.11
CA HIS A 52 18.33 0.40 0.15
C HIS A 52 16.81 0.43 0.28
N LYS A 53 16.22 1.61 0.11
CA LYS A 53 14.79 1.88 0.34
C LYS A 53 14.16 2.54 -0.87
N GLU A 54 14.62 2.25 -2.07
CA GLU A 54 14.08 2.67 -3.35
C GLU A 54 13.01 1.67 -3.81
N CYS A 55 11.99 2.15 -4.52
CA CYS A 55 10.83 1.31 -4.83
C CYS A 55 11.18 0.42 -6.02
N ILE A 56 10.92 -0.89 -5.92
CA ILE A 56 11.19 -1.81 -7.04
C ILE A 56 10.14 -1.77 -8.15
N GLY A 57 9.09 -0.96 -8.02
CA GLY A 57 8.04 -0.89 -9.04
C GLY A 57 7.27 -2.21 -9.23
N CYS A 58 7.18 -3.08 -8.22
CA CYS A 58 6.49 -4.37 -8.36
C CYS A 58 4.97 -4.24 -8.58
N GLY A 59 4.38 -3.10 -8.18
CA GLY A 59 2.95 -2.82 -8.38
C GLY A 59 1.99 -3.53 -7.43
N ASN A 60 2.45 -4.36 -6.49
CA ASN A 60 1.57 -5.02 -5.51
C ASN A 60 0.66 -4.03 -4.76
N CYS A 61 1.19 -2.84 -4.44
CA CYS A 61 0.41 -1.81 -3.75
C CYS A 61 -0.67 -1.18 -4.65
N ILE A 62 -0.45 -1.18 -5.96
CA ILE A 62 -1.41 -0.69 -6.96
C ILE A 62 -2.50 -1.73 -7.22
N ASP A 63 -2.11 -2.98 -7.43
CA ASP A 63 -3.04 -4.05 -7.78
C ASP A 63 -4.00 -4.39 -6.63
N ILE A 64 -3.57 -4.18 -5.37
CA ILE A 64 -4.42 -4.41 -4.18
C ILE A 64 -5.30 -3.21 -3.82
N CYS A 65 -5.13 -2.05 -4.45
CA CYS A 65 -5.81 -0.83 -4.04
C CYS A 65 -7.30 -0.83 -4.47
N PRO A 66 -8.27 -0.76 -3.54
CA PRO A 66 -9.69 -0.76 -3.90
C PRO A 66 -10.11 0.44 -4.76
N ILE A 67 -9.53 1.62 -4.54
CA ILE A 67 -9.78 2.81 -5.40
C ILE A 67 -9.36 2.56 -6.84
N LEU A 68 -8.17 2.00 -7.07
CA LEU A 68 -7.70 1.74 -8.43
C LEU A 68 -8.41 0.55 -9.08
N PHE A 69 -8.96 -0.36 -8.28
CA PHE A 69 -9.85 -1.41 -8.78
C PHE A 69 -11.17 -0.81 -9.28
N ARG A 70 -11.79 0.07 -8.50
CA ARG A 70 -13.06 0.76 -8.84
C ARG A 70 -12.91 1.80 -9.94
N GLU A 71 -11.72 2.38 -10.12
CA GLU A 71 -11.44 3.41 -11.13
C GLU A 71 -10.31 3.01 -12.10
N PRO A 72 -10.61 2.19 -13.13
CA PRO A 72 -9.62 1.73 -14.10
C PRO A 72 -8.88 2.86 -14.84
N SER A 73 -9.54 4.00 -15.05
CA SER A 73 -8.94 5.19 -15.69
C SER A 73 -7.78 5.78 -14.87
N ARG A 74 -7.86 5.73 -13.54
CA ARG A 74 -6.76 6.10 -12.62
C ARG A 74 -5.68 5.02 -12.61
N ARG A 75 -6.08 3.75 -12.61
CA ARG A 75 -5.14 2.61 -12.68
C ARG A 75 -4.24 2.68 -13.91
N ASN A 76 -4.79 3.03 -15.07
CA ASN A 76 -4.03 3.16 -16.32
C ASN A 76 -2.95 4.25 -16.25
N LYS A 77 -3.06 5.23 -15.33
CA LYS A 77 -2.03 6.26 -15.09
C LYS A 77 -0.89 5.79 -14.19
N THR A 78 -0.90 4.54 -13.73
CA THR A 78 0.10 3.96 -12.82
C THR A 78 1.15 3.08 -13.52
N GLU A 79 1.53 3.40 -14.77
CA GLU A 79 2.51 2.62 -15.55
C GLU A 79 3.84 2.40 -14.83
N GLN A 80 4.26 3.36 -14.00
CA GLN A 80 5.48 3.29 -13.22
C GLN A 80 5.42 2.23 -12.12
N ARG A 81 4.21 1.76 -11.77
CA ARG A 81 3.94 0.70 -10.79
C ARG A 81 4.59 0.91 -9.41
N THR A 82 4.88 2.17 -9.04
CA THR A 82 5.58 2.50 -7.80
C THR A 82 4.64 2.83 -6.64
N SER A 83 5.14 2.66 -5.42
CA SER A 83 4.46 3.13 -4.20
C SER A 83 4.15 4.62 -4.23
N MET A 84 5.03 5.45 -4.80
CA MET A 84 4.81 6.89 -4.92
C MET A 84 3.76 7.25 -5.98
N ALA A 85 3.68 6.47 -7.07
CA ALA A 85 2.62 6.62 -8.07
C ALA A 85 1.24 6.37 -7.43
N LEU A 86 1.12 5.33 -6.58
CA LEU A 86 -0.10 5.10 -5.81
C LEU A 86 -0.46 6.28 -4.90
N GLU A 87 0.49 6.77 -4.09
CA GLU A 87 0.22 7.90 -3.18
C GLU A 87 -0.24 9.14 -3.95
N SER A 88 0.36 9.41 -5.11
CA SER A 88 0.05 10.60 -5.92
C SER A 88 -1.28 10.47 -6.67
N ILE A 89 -1.59 9.28 -7.20
CA ILE A 89 -2.78 9.06 -8.02
C ILE A 89 -4.03 8.89 -7.18
N VAL A 90 -3.95 8.21 -6.04
CA VAL A 90 -5.09 8.02 -5.12
C VAL A 90 -5.27 9.23 -4.21
N GLY A 91 -4.17 9.77 -3.64
CA GLY A 91 -4.22 10.96 -2.79
C GLY A 91 -5.29 10.88 -1.71
N ALA A 92 -6.08 11.96 -1.58
CA ALA A 92 -7.12 12.12 -0.56
C ALA A 92 -8.32 11.17 -0.71
N ASP A 93 -8.45 10.47 -1.83
CA ASP A 93 -9.57 9.54 -2.05
C ASP A 93 -9.32 8.17 -1.39
N CYS A 94 -8.19 8.00 -0.70
CA CYS A 94 -7.82 6.75 -0.05
C CYS A 94 -8.89 6.26 0.94
N ASP A 95 -9.23 4.96 0.89
CA ASP A 95 -10.09 4.32 1.89
C ASP A 95 -9.42 4.11 3.25
N GLN A 96 -8.12 4.46 3.38
CA GLN A 96 -7.29 4.16 4.55
C GLN A 96 -7.32 2.69 4.98
N CYS A 97 -7.46 1.77 4.02
CA CYS A 97 -7.57 0.33 4.28
C CYS A 97 -6.23 -0.35 4.64
N ASP A 98 -5.12 0.39 4.53
CA ASP A 98 -3.74 -0.07 4.76
C ASP A 98 -3.29 -1.31 3.92
N ALA A 99 -4.12 -1.82 3.01
CA ALA A 99 -3.86 -3.00 2.18
C ALA A 99 -2.59 -2.85 1.32
N CYS A 100 -2.31 -1.64 0.84
CA CYS A 100 -1.09 -1.32 0.09
C CYS A 100 0.19 -1.55 0.91
N VAL A 101 0.15 -1.32 2.23
CA VAL A 101 1.26 -1.57 3.16
C VAL A 101 1.43 -3.07 3.38
N LEU A 102 0.31 -3.77 3.61
CA LEU A 102 0.30 -5.21 3.84
C LEU A 102 0.83 -5.99 2.63
N ALA A 103 0.45 -5.57 1.41
CA ALA A 103 0.89 -6.19 0.16
C ALA A 103 2.32 -5.81 -0.25
N CYS A 104 2.87 -4.70 0.24
CA CYS A 104 4.19 -4.24 -0.17
C CYS A 104 5.28 -5.19 0.34
N PRO A 105 6.12 -5.77 -0.54
CA PRO A 105 7.20 -6.67 -0.13
C PRO A 105 8.39 -5.90 0.46
N GLN A 106 8.38 -4.57 0.50
CA GLN A 106 9.47 -3.75 1.04
C GLN A 106 9.11 -3.09 2.38
N VAL A 107 7.92 -3.37 2.92
CA VAL A 107 7.54 -2.93 4.26
C VAL A 107 7.91 -4.02 5.26
N ASP A 108 8.53 -3.62 6.36
CA ASP A 108 8.89 -4.51 7.47
C ASP A 108 7.66 -5.24 8.03
N THR A 109 7.81 -6.54 8.29
CA THR A 109 6.75 -7.37 8.89
C THR A 109 6.32 -6.84 10.25
N THR A 110 7.22 -6.24 11.02
CA THR A 110 6.89 -5.58 12.30
C THR A 110 5.84 -4.48 12.12
N ILE A 111 5.99 -3.61 11.11
CA ILE A 111 5.03 -2.57 10.75
C ILE A 111 3.70 -3.20 10.29
N LYS A 112 3.75 -4.26 9.49
CA LYS A 112 2.54 -4.98 9.05
C LYS A 112 1.77 -5.56 10.24
N ASN A 113 2.46 -6.21 11.16
CA ASN A 113 1.88 -6.77 12.38
C ASN A 113 1.26 -5.68 13.25
N TYR A 114 1.93 -4.53 13.37
CA TYR A 114 1.37 -3.39 14.10
C TYR A 114 0.02 -2.94 13.51
N ILE A 115 -0.06 -2.77 12.19
CA ILE A 115 -1.31 -2.41 11.50
C ILE A 115 -2.38 -3.48 11.75
N VAL A 116 -2.05 -4.76 11.56
CA VAL A 116 -2.98 -5.87 11.78
C VAL A 116 -3.57 -5.83 13.20
N ASN A 117 -2.73 -5.61 14.21
CA ASN A 117 -3.12 -5.68 15.61
C ASN A 117 -3.88 -4.43 16.11
N HIS A 118 -3.61 -3.25 15.55
CA HIS A 118 -4.13 -1.99 16.10
C HIS A 118 -5.17 -1.30 15.22
N ARG A 119 -5.23 -1.63 13.93
CA ARG A 119 -5.98 -0.82 12.95
C ARG A 119 -7.04 -1.60 12.19
N MET A 120 -6.90 -2.91 12.04
CA MET A 120 -7.82 -3.70 11.20
C MET A 120 -9.28 -3.60 11.63
N ILE A 121 -9.54 -3.55 12.94
CA ILE A 121 -10.91 -3.41 13.47
C ILE A 121 -11.51 -2.07 13.02
N GLU A 122 -10.76 -0.97 13.16
CA GLU A 122 -11.20 0.36 12.73
C GLU A 122 -11.40 0.41 11.22
N VAL A 123 -10.48 -0.17 10.46
CA VAL A 123 -10.54 -0.23 8.99
C VAL A 123 -11.78 -0.98 8.51
N MET A 124 -12.08 -2.16 9.07
CA MET A 124 -13.25 -2.95 8.66
C MET A 124 -14.55 -2.17 8.90
N SER A 125 -14.69 -1.48 10.03
CA SER A 125 -15.87 -0.66 10.31
C SER A 125 -16.09 0.47 9.31
N ARG A 126 -15.01 1.08 8.78
CA ARG A 126 -15.09 2.15 7.77
C ARG A 126 -15.40 1.59 6.37
N LEU A 127 -14.84 0.43 6.04
CA LEU A 127 -15.09 -0.21 4.75
C LEU A 127 -16.53 -0.73 4.65
N GLU A 128 -17.08 -1.29 5.73
CA GLU A 128 -18.49 -1.72 5.79
C GLU A 128 -19.46 -0.58 5.45
N GLN A 129 -19.19 0.64 5.93
CA GLN A 129 -20.00 1.83 5.60
C GLN A 129 -19.96 2.20 4.11
N ARG A 130 -18.89 1.84 3.39
CA ARG A 130 -18.72 2.13 1.96
C ARG A 130 -19.27 1.04 1.05
N ILE A 131 -19.40 -0.20 1.54
CA ILE A 131 -19.96 -1.33 0.77
C ILE A 131 -21.48 -1.18 0.53
N GLY A 132 -22.16 -0.33 1.31
CA GLY A 132 -23.60 -0.09 1.19
C GLY A 132 -23.99 1.25 0.52
N ASP A 133 -23.04 1.97 -0.08
CA ASP A 133 -23.34 3.25 -0.74
C ASP A 133 -23.83 2.98 -2.17
N GLU A 134 -25.15 3.00 -2.38
CA GLU A 134 -25.87 2.76 -3.66
C GLU A 134 -25.49 3.77 -4.79
N GLY A 135 -24.51 4.64 -4.57
CA GLY A 135 -23.99 5.60 -5.53
C GLY A 135 -22.71 5.16 -6.25
N GLU A 136 -22.12 4.00 -5.92
CA GLU A 136 -21.07 3.41 -6.75
C GLU A 136 -21.70 2.74 -7.97
N PRO A 137 -21.20 3.00 -9.19
CA PRO A 137 -21.72 2.34 -10.37
C PRO A 137 -21.51 0.82 -10.21
N ASP A 138 -22.63 0.11 -10.09
CA ASP A 138 -22.67 -1.33 -9.95
C ASP A 138 -21.80 -1.98 -11.04
N LEU A 139 -20.98 -2.96 -10.64
CA LEU A 139 -20.17 -3.77 -11.54
C LEU A 139 -20.99 -4.33 -12.72
N ASP A 140 -22.29 -4.52 -12.52
CA ASP A 140 -23.23 -4.99 -13.53
C ASP A 140 -23.42 -3.98 -14.68
N LEU A 141 -23.37 -2.68 -14.40
CA LEU A 141 -23.51 -1.62 -15.41
C LEU A 141 -22.32 -1.60 -16.39
N PHE A 142 -21.11 -1.92 -15.89
CA PHE A 142 -19.90 -1.96 -16.72
C PHE A 142 -19.75 -3.26 -17.52
N VAL A 143 -20.34 -4.36 -17.06
CA VAL A 143 -20.38 -5.61 -17.84
C VAL A 143 -21.29 -5.45 -19.06
N GLU A 144 -22.38 -4.70 -18.94
CA GLU A 144 -23.27 -4.41 -20.07
C GLU A 144 -22.59 -3.50 -21.12
N GLU A 145 -21.84 -2.47 -20.70
CA GLU A 145 -21.10 -1.60 -21.63
C GLU A 145 -19.94 -2.31 -22.35
N ALA A 146 -19.34 -3.36 -21.77
CA ALA A 146 -18.25 -4.10 -22.40
C ALA A 146 -18.71 -5.15 -23.42
N ILE A 147 -20.00 -5.47 -23.47
CA ILE A 147 -20.61 -6.48 -24.34
C ILE A 147 -21.37 -5.83 -25.53
N THR A 148 -21.47 -4.50 -25.56
CA THR A 148 -22.13 -3.73 -26.63
C THR A 148 -21.12 -3.07 -27.57
#